data_AF-A0A351DDA4-F1
#
_entry.id   AF-A0A351DDA4-F1
#
_cell.length_a   1.000
_cell.length_b   1.000
_cell.length_c   1.000
_cell.angle_alpha   90.00
_cell.angle_beta   90.00
_cell.angle_gamma   90.00
#
_symmetry.space_group_name_H-M   'P 1'
#
loop_
_entity.id
_entity.type
_entity.pdbx_description
1 polymer ?
#
loop_
_entity_poly.entity_id
_entity_poly.type
_entity_poly.pdbx_seq_one_letter_code
_entity_poly.pdbx_strand_id
1 'polypeptide(L)'
;RQDRIDAIKAIADIHREFGHIQEVIVQNFLPKSGTRMHKEKPCPSQDYLEAIALARIILPEDVHLQAPPNLSDDFGSLLKAGIDDWGGVSPVTADHVNPERPWPALERISKVSEDLGHFIAPRLTIYPEYAKKSDIWLHPDLHFPVLDRSDSEWLGRDDPGAVFPEKIEFITNVDDGAEVAQVGEDSTQWYSGSSNIPANLLFTQLRASSEIDEVIEGVLMGQEVDSPQIVSLFRARGAQVRSVINCADALR
;
A
#
# COMPACT_ATOMS: atom_id res chain seq x y z
N ARG A 1 3.19 -29.53 -0.02
CA ARG A 1 3.40 -28.84 1.27
C ARG A 1 4.87 -28.66 1.59
N GLN A 2 5.66 -29.74 1.74
CA GLN A 2 7.08 -29.64 2.07
C GLN A 2 7.85 -28.73 1.10
N ASP A 3 7.63 -28.91 -0.21
CA ASP A 3 8.25 -28.07 -1.24
C ASP A 3 7.97 -26.56 -1.05
N ARG A 4 6.77 -26.18 -0.57
CA ARG A 4 6.44 -24.77 -0.26
C ARG A 4 7.29 -24.26 0.90
N ILE A 5 7.40 -25.05 1.97
CA ILE A 5 8.20 -24.72 3.15
C ILE A 5 9.67 -24.55 2.76
N ASP A 6 10.20 -25.48 1.97
CA ASP A 6 11.60 -25.45 1.55
C ASP A 6 11.90 -24.23 0.67
N ALA A 7 10.98 -23.88 -0.24
CA ALA A 7 11.10 -22.66 -1.04
C ALA A 7 11.06 -21.38 -0.17
N ILE A 8 10.12 -21.27 0.76
CA ILE A 8 10.01 -20.10 1.65
C ILE A 8 11.25 -19.98 2.55
N LYS A 9 11.77 -21.10 3.07
CA LYS A 9 13.02 -21.11 3.85
C LYS A 9 14.21 -20.64 3.04
N ALA A 10 14.33 -21.08 1.79
CA ALA A 10 15.41 -20.63 0.91
C ALA A 10 15.36 -19.10 0.69
N ILE A 11 14.16 -18.54 0.48
CA ILE A 11 13.96 -17.09 0.39
C ILE A 11 14.36 -16.39 1.70
N ALA A 12 13.90 -16.92 2.84
CA ALA A 12 14.22 -16.37 4.16
C ALA A 12 15.74 -16.41 4.45
N ASP A 13 16.43 -17.47 4.05
CA ASP A 13 17.88 -17.61 4.26
C ASP A 13 18.67 -16.64 3.39
N ILE A 14 18.27 -16.47 2.12
CA ILE A 14 18.84 -15.43 1.24
C ILE A 14 18.60 -14.03 1.83
N HIS A 15 17.40 -13.76 2.34
CA HIS A 15 17.12 -12.47 2.97
C HIS A 15 17.98 -12.26 4.23
N ARG A 16 18.15 -13.27 5.08
CA ARG A 16 19.02 -13.17 6.27
C ARG A 16 20.48 -12.91 5.92
N GLU A 17 20.97 -13.43 4.79
CA GLU A 17 22.34 -13.22 4.34
C GLU A 17 22.56 -11.80 3.78
N PHE A 18 21.60 -11.28 3.01
CA PHE A 18 21.84 -10.08 2.21
C PHE A 18 20.90 -8.89 2.47
N GLY A 19 19.77 -9.11 3.15
CA GLY A 19 18.80 -8.08 3.54
C GLY A 19 18.17 -7.31 2.37
N HIS A 20 18.01 -7.93 1.20
CA HIS A 20 17.59 -7.23 -0.04
C HIS A 20 16.17 -7.54 -0.54
N ILE A 21 15.46 -8.45 0.14
CA ILE A 21 14.11 -8.86 -0.29
C ILE A 21 13.10 -8.00 0.45
N GLN A 22 12.41 -7.12 -0.26
CA GLN A 22 11.39 -6.24 0.32
C GLN A 22 10.04 -6.95 0.46
N GLU A 23 9.71 -7.79 -0.53
CA GLU A 23 8.41 -8.42 -0.67
C GLU A 23 8.53 -9.86 -1.16
N VAL A 24 7.65 -10.71 -0.65
CA VAL A 24 7.36 -12.03 -1.21
C VAL A 24 5.89 -12.08 -1.63
N ILE A 25 5.66 -12.44 -2.88
CA ILE A 25 4.31 -12.60 -3.44
C ILE A 25 3.93 -14.08 -3.40
N VAL A 26 2.88 -14.42 -2.65
CA VAL A 26 2.28 -15.75 -2.68
C VAL A 26 1.06 -15.69 -3.59
N GLN A 27 1.16 -16.35 -4.74
CA GLN A 27 0.12 -16.35 -5.77
C GLN A 27 -0.39 -17.77 -6.01
N ASN A 28 -1.72 -17.93 -6.06
CA ASN A 28 -2.35 -19.19 -6.38
C ASN A 28 -2.29 -19.50 -7.89
N PHE A 29 -2.18 -20.79 -8.22
CA PHE A 29 -2.31 -21.24 -9.59
C PHE A 29 -3.78 -21.23 -10.04
N LEU A 30 -4.05 -20.57 -11.16
CA LEU A 30 -5.31 -20.65 -11.89
C LEU A 30 -5.06 -21.12 -13.33
N PRO A 31 -5.80 -22.11 -13.85
CA PRO A 31 -5.62 -22.60 -15.21
C PRO A 31 -6.03 -21.52 -16.22
N LYS A 32 -5.15 -21.23 -17.17
CA LYS A 32 -5.36 -20.24 -18.22
C LYS A 32 -5.44 -20.88 -19.59
N SER A 33 -6.42 -20.49 -20.39
CA SER A 33 -6.56 -20.95 -21.76
C SER A 33 -5.29 -20.67 -22.58
N GLY A 34 -4.92 -21.60 -23.47
CA GLY A 34 -3.69 -21.48 -24.28
C GLY A 34 -2.40 -21.87 -23.54
N THR A 35 -2.44 -22.19 -22.25
CA THR A 35 -1.26 -22.68 -21.51
C THR A 35 -1.20 -24.21 -21.48
N ARG A 36 -0.01 -24.78 -21.25
CA ARG A 36 0.17 -26.25 -21.12
C ARG A 36 -0.66 -26.83 -19.97
N MET A 37 -0.88 -26.06 -18.92
CA MET A 37 -1.61 -26.48 -17.71
C MET A 37 -3.09 -26.06 -17.72
N HIS A 38 -3.66 -25.68 -18.86
CA HIS A 38 -5.06 -25.22 -18.94
C HIS A 38 -6.11 -26.26 -18.49
N LYS A 39 -5.76 -27.55 -18.43
CA LYS A 39 -6.64 -28.64 -17.96
C LYS A 39 -6.39 -29.02 -16.50
N GLU A 40 -5.38 -28.42 -15.86
CA GLU A 40 -5.09 -28.68 -14.46
C GLU A 40 -6.12 -28.02 -13.56
N LYS A 41 -6.28 -28.56 -12.36
CA LYS A 41 -7.19 -27.98 -11.36
C LYS A 41 -6.58 -26.70 -10.79
N PRO A 42 -7.38 -25.67 -10.49
CA PRO A 42 -6.90 -24.51 -9.75
C PRO A 42 -6.40 -24.93 -8.36
N CYS A 43 -5.53 -24.12 -7.79
CA CYS A 43 -5.06 -24.31 -6.42
C CYS A 43 -6.25 -24.26 -5.44
N PRO A 44 -6.42 -25.26 -4.56
CA PRO A 44 -7.46 -25.22 -3.53
C PRO A 44 -7.26 -24.04 -2.57
N SER A 45 -8.34 -23.35 -2.20
CA SER A 45 -8.27 -22.16 -1.34
C SER A 45 -7.58 -22.42 0.00
N GLN A 46 -7.80 -23.59 0.61
CA GLN A 46 -7.16 -23.95 1.87
C GLN A 46 -5.64 -24.08 1.74
N ASP A 47 -5.16 -24.66 0.63
CA ASP A 47 -3.74 -24.81 0.35
C ASP A 47 -3.07 -23.45 0.11
N TYR A 48 -3.81 -22.52 -0.51
CA TYR A 48 -3.36 -21.16 -0.74
C TYR A 48 -3.24 -20.37 0.57
N LEU A 49 -4.28 -20.37 1.40
CA LEU A 49 -4.26 -19.71 2.71
C LEU A 49 -3.20 -20.32 3.64
N GLU A 50 -3.01 -21.64 3.59
CA GLU A 50 -1.92 -22.29 4.32
C GLU A 50 -0.54 -21.79 3.83
N ALA A 51 -0.35 -21.63 2.52
CA ALA A 51 0.91 -21.14 1.97
C ALA A 51 1.22 -19.71 2.44
N ILE A 52 0.22 -18.83 2.47
CA ILE A 52 0.34 -17.46 2.99
C ILE A 52 0.71 -17.49 4.47
N ALA A 53 -0.02 -18.26 5.29
CA ALA A 53 0.25 -18.36 6.72
C ALA A 53 1.65 -18.94 7.01
N LEU A 54 2.08 -19.95 6.26
CA LEU A 54 3.45 -20.48 6.35
C LEU A 54 4.49 -19.43 5.97
N ALA A 55 4.24 -18.63 4.94
CA ALA A 55 5.13 -17.55 4.53
C ALA A 55 5.29 -16.52 5.65
N ARG A 56 4.18 -16.03 6.24
CA ARG A 56 4.23 -15.08 7.35
C ARG A 56 4.98 -15.61 8.57
N ILE A 57 4.89 -16.91 8.87
CA ILE A 57 5.57 -17.51 10.02
C ILE A 57 7.08 -17.70 9.78
N ILE A 58 7.49 -18.00 8.54
CA ILE A 58 8.87 -18.41 8.23
C ILE A 58 9.74 -17.22 7.79
N LEU A 59 9.16 -16.28 7.03
CA LEU A 59 9.87 -15.11 6.53
C LEU A 59 10.24 -14.16 7.69
N PRO A 60 11.38 -13.45 7.59
CA PRO A 60 11.69 -12.34 8.48
C PRO A 60 10.59 -11.28 8.49
N GLU A 61 10.43 -10.58 9.62
CA GLU A 61 9.33 -9.64 9.84
C GLU A 61 9.36 -8.41 8.91
N ASP A 62 10.55 -8.06 8.43
CA ASP A 62 10.83 -6.96 7.51
C ASP A 62 10.66 -7.34 6.02
N VAL A 63 10.19 -8.57 5.75
CA VAL A 63 9.76 -8.99 4.41
C VAL A 63 8.24 -8.91 4.33
N HIS A 64 7.74 -8.00 3.50
CA HIS A 64 6.31 -7.85 3.26
C HIS A 64 5.75 -9.04 2.49
N LEU A 65 4.50 -9.41 2.80
CA LEU A 65 3.83 -10.55 2.22
C LEU A 65 2.63 -10.07 1.43
N GLN A 66 2.68 -10.31 0.13
CA GLN A 66 1.64 -9.90 -0.81
C GLN A 66 0.83 -11.09 -1.30
N ALA A 67 -0.49 -10.92 -1.42
CA ALA A 67 -1.36 -11.85 -2.14
C ALA A 67 -2.36 -11.08 -3.00
N PRO A 68 -2.40 -11.31 -4.33
CA PRO A 68 -3.24 -10.53 -5.24
C PRO A 68 -4.74 -10.76 -4.95
N PRO A 69 -5.51 -9.72 -4.60
CA PRO A 69 -6.90 -9.89 -4.15
C PRO A 69 -7.83 -10.29 -5.29
N ASN A 70 -7.53 -9.93 -6.54
CA ASN A 70 -8.34 -10.30 -7.71
C ASN A 70 -8.37 -11.81 -8.01
N LEU A 71 -7.46 -12.59 -7.41
CA LEU A 71 -7.37 -14.04 -7.58
C LEU A 71 -7.98 -14.84 -6.40
N SER A 72 -8.64 -14.15 -5.47
CA SER A 72 -9.41 -14.73 -4.36
C SER A 72 -10.84 -14.20 -4.36
N ASP A 73 -11.80 -15.03 -3.93
CA ASP A 73 -13.20 -14.60 -3.80
C ASP A 73 -13.46 -13.88 -2.47
N ASP A 74 -12.71 -14.21 -1.41
CA ASP A 74 -12.75 -13.59 -0.08
C ASP A 74 -11.40 -12.95 0.28
N PHE A 75 -11.34 -11.63 0.21
CA PHE A 75 -10.13 -10.86 0.51
C PHE A 75 -9.78 -10.90 2.01
N GLY A 76 -10.79 -10.91 2.88
CA GLY A 76 -10.58 -10.86 4.33
C GLY A 76 -9.85 -12.10 4.84
N SER A 77 -10.03 -13.23 4.16
CA SER A 77 -9.27 -14.46 4.46
C SER A 77 -7.76 -14.31 4.22
N LEU A 78 -7.35 -13.51 3.21
CA LEU A 78 -5.93 -13.26 2.92
C LEU A 78 -5.28 -12.43 4.03
N LEU A 79 -5.96 -11.35 4.46
CA LEU A 79 -5.49 -10.51 5.56
C LEU A 79 -5.35 -11.30 6.86
N LYS A 80 -6.34 -12.13 7.18
CA LYS A 80 -6.29 -13.06 8.33
C LYS A 80 -5.18 -14.11 8.21
N ALA A 81 -4.82 -14.51 6.99
CA ALA A 81 -3.71 -15.43 6.75
C ALA A 81 -2.33 -14.77 6.93
N GLY A 82 -2.28 -13.43 6.97
CA GLY A 82 -1.10 -12.68 7.36
C GLY A 82 -0.45 -11.87 6.24
N ILE A 83 -1.16 -11.53 5.15
CA ILE A 83 -0.63 -10.50 4.25
C ILE A 83 -0.62 -9.13 4.94
N ASP A 84 0.31 -8.28 4.55
CA ASP A 84 0.32 -6.86 4.90
C ASP A 84 0.29 -5.96 3.66
N ASP A 85 0.33 -6.56 2.47
CA ASP A 85 0.28 -5.86 1.20
C ASP A 85 -0.76 -6.49 0.26
N TRP A 86 -1.68 -5.67 -0.24
CA TRP A 86 -2.66 -6.11 -1.23
C TRP A 86 -2.06 -6.22 -2.63
N GLY A 87 -0.97 -5.51 -2.92
CA GLY A 87 -0.34 -5.51 -4.23
C GLY A 87 -1.19 -4.89 -5.31
N GLY A 88 -1.37 -5.63 -6.40
CA GLY A 88 -2.12 -5.22 -7.59
C GLY A 88 -3.52 -4.68 -7.27
N VAL A 89 -3.59 -3.36 -7.15
CA VAL A 89 -4.82 -2.58 -6.97
C VAL A 89 -4.65 -1.35 -7.85
N SER A 90 -5.51 -1.22 -8.85
CA SER A 90 -5.49 -0.05 -9.73
C SER A 90 -6.91 0.33 -10.11
N PRO A 91 -7.34 1.59 -9.86
CA PRO A 91 -8.62 2.08 -10.34
C PRO A 91 -8.56 2.53 -11.82
N VAL A 92 -7.36 2.61 -12.42
CA VAL A 92 -7.15 3.19 -13.76
C VAL A 92 -6.71 2.15 -14.78
N THR A 93 -5.85 1.22 -14.38
CA THR A 93 -5.23 0.24 -15.29
C THR A 93 -5.90 -1.13 -15.17
N ALA A 94 -5.96 -1.87 -16.27
CA ALA A 94 -6.39 -3.27 -16.24
C ALA A 94 -5.25 -4.19 -15.78
N ASP A 95 -5.58 -5.38 -15.25
CA ASP A 95 -4.60 -6.43 -15.05
C ASP A 95 -4.19 -7.00 -16.42
N HIS A 96 -2.99 -6.68 -16.88
CA HIS A 96 -2.47 -7.20 -18.16
C HIS A 96 -2.12 -8.69 -18.10
N VAL A 97 -1.89 -9.25 -16.91
CA VAL A 97 -1.57 -10.66 -16.69
C VAL A 97 -2.83 -11.50 -16.64
N ASN A 98 -3.87 -11.04 -15.93
CA ASN A 98 -5.18 -11.69 -15.84
C ASN A 98 -6.32 -10.71 -16.25
N PRO A 99 -6.45 -10.38 -17.55
CA PRO A 99 -7.51 -9.48 -18.02
C PRO A 99 -8.93 -9.91 -17.63
N GLU A 100 -9.13 -11.21 -17.39
CA GLU A 100 -10.37 -11.82 -16.95
C GLU A 100 -10.67 -11.67 -15.44
N ARG A 101 -9.70 -11.18 -14.66
CA ARG A 101 -9.80 -10.94 -13.22
C ARG A 101 -9.51 -9.46 -12.93
N PRO A 102 -10.50 -8.56 -13.10
CA PRO A 102 -10.30 -7.14 -12.87
C PRO A 102 -9.89 -6.86 -11.42
N TRP A 103 -9.14 -5.79 -11.22
CA TRP A 103 -8.79 -5.32 -9.88
C TRP A 103 -10.06 -5.03 -9.06
N PRO A 104 -10.09 -5.39 -7.78
CA PRO A 104 -11.18 -4.98 -6.91
C PRO A 104 -11.19 -3.46 -6.75
N ALA A 105 -12.39 -2.89 -6.63
CA ALA A 105 -12.57 -1.47 -6.33
C ALA A 105 -11.91 -1.12 -4.99
N LEU A 106 -11.22 0.03 -4.94
CA LEU A 106 -10.47 0.48 -3.77
C LEU A 106 -11.36 0.54 -2.53
N GLU A 107 -12.59 1.04 -2.67
CA GLU A 107 -13.57 1.17 -1.59
C GLU A 107 -13.90 -0.19 -0.96
N ARG A 108 -13.90 -1.27 -1.76
CA ARG A 108 -14.14 -2.63 -1.27
C ARG A 108 -12.97 -3.12 -0.44
N ILE A 109 -11.73 -2.86 -0.87
CA ILE A 109 -10.52 -3.25 -0.14
C ILE A 109 -10.40 -2.46 1.16
N SER A 110 -10.65 -1.14 1.11
CA SER A 110 -10.68 -0.28 2.31
C SER A 110 -11.68 -0.81 3.32
N LYS A 111 -12.93 -1.07 2.90
CA LYS A 111 -13.98 -1.57 3.79
C LYS A 111 -13.61 -2.89 4.46
N VAL A 112 -13.08 -3.85 3.70
CA VAL A 112 -12.68 -5.17 4.24
C VAL A 112 -11.50 -5.04 5.20
N SER A 113 -10.53 -4.17 4.89
CA SER A 113 -9.38 -3.91 5.77
C SER A 113 -9.84 -3.29 7.08
N GLU A 114 -10.70 -2.27 7.01
CA GLU A 114 -11.24 -1.56 8.17
C GLU A 114 -12.12 -2.47 9.05
N ASP A 115 -12.93 -3.34 8.46
CA ASP A 115 -13.73 -4.34 9.19
C ASP A 115 -12.86 -5.35 9.96
N LEU A 116 -11.56 -5.44 9.63
CA LEU A 116 -10.55 -6.23 10.34
C LEU A 116 -9.59 -5.38 11.19
N GLY A 117 -9.86 -4.08 11.34
CA GLY A 117 -9.06 -3.17 12.17
C GLY A 117 -7.78 -2.64 11.49
N HIS A 118 -7.68 -2.75 10.16
CA HIS A 118 -6.55 -2.28 9.38
C HIS A 118 -6.95 -1.12 8.46
N PHE A 119 -5.99 -0.25 8.14
CA PHE A 119 -6.18 0.85 7.18
C PHE A 119 -5.24 0.65 6.00
N ILE A 120 -5.74 0.93 4.80
CA ILE A 120 -4.89 0.93 3.61
C ILE A 120 -4.06 2.21 3.57
N ALA A 121 -2.81 2.07 3.16
CA ALA A 121 -1.94 3.20 2.84
C ALA A 121 -1.28 2.94 1.48
N PRO A 122 -1.18 3.94 0.60
CA PRO A 122 -0.41 3.79 -0.62
C PRO A 122 1.08 3.65 -0.27
N ARG A 123 1.83 2.94 -1.09
CA ARG A 123 3.30 2.84 -0.98
C ARG A 123 3.96 3.17 -2.30
N LEU A 124 5.24 3.49 -2.23
CA LEU A 124 6.09 3.57 -3.41
C LEU A 124 6.52 2.16 -3.86
N THR A 125 7.25 2.09 -4.97
CA THR A 125 7.87 0.84 -5.43
C THR A 125 8.95 0.35 -4.46
N ILE A 126 9.55 1.26 -3.71
CA ILE A 126 10.47 0.97 -2.61
C ILE A 126 9.70 1.02 -1.28
N TYR A 127 9.96 0.05 -0.40
CA TYR A 127 9.35 -0.04 0.92
C TYR A 127 10.03 0.89 1.94
N PRO A 128 9.31 1.30 3.01
CA PRO A 128 9.82 2.20 4.04
C PRO A 128 11.22 1.87 4.59
N GLU A 129 11.48 0.59 4.86
CA GLU A 129 12.71 0.06 5.44
C GLU A 129 13.93 0.29 4.54
N TYR A 130 13.69 0.35 3.23
CA TYR A 130 14.68 0.55 2.18
C TYR A 130 14.79 2.02 1.79
N ALA A 131 13.66 2.72 1.67
CA ALA A 131 13.60 4.15 1.38
C ALA A 131 14.34 4.97 2.44
N LYS A 132 14.17 4.61 3.72
CA LYS A 132 14.88 5.22 4.86
C LYS A 132 16.40 5.02 4.81
N LYS A 133 16.87 4.00 4.10
CA LYS A 133 18.30 3.68 3.89
C LYS A 133 18.70 4.05 2.45
N SER A 134 18.32 5.26 2.03
CA SER A 134 18.51 5.74 0.65
C SER A 134 19.95 5.62 0.16
N ASP A 135 20.94 5.92 1.01
CA ASP A 135 22.37 5.83 0.67
C ASP A 135 22.85 4.42 0.27
N ILE A 136 22.06 3.38 0.59
CA ILE A 136 22.35 1.98 0.27
C ILE A 136 21.55 1.51 -0.95
N TRP A 137 20.26 1.84 -0.99
CA TRP A 137 19.31 1.22 -1.92
C TRP A 137 18.88 2.09 -3.09
N LEU A 138 19.12 3.40 -2.99
CA LEU A 138 18.71 4.37 -4.00
C LEU A 138 19.92 5.00 -4.67
N HIS A 139 19.75 5.28 -5.97
CA HIS A 139 20.65 6.18 -6.67
C HIS A 139 20.50 7.60 -6.08
N PRO A 140 21.57 8.40 -5.96
CA PRO A 140 21.49 9.76 -5.41
C PRO A 140 20.39 10.63 -6.03
N ASP A 141 20.17 10.51 -7.35
CA ASP A 141 19.13 11.26 -8.07
C ASP A 141 17.69 10.87 -7.67
N LEU A 142 17.50 9.71 -7.04
CA LEU A 142 16.20 9.23 -6.55
C LEU A 142 15.91 9.64 -5.10
N HIS A 143 16.89 10.20 -4.37
CA HIS A 143 16.69 10.57 -2.96
C HIS A 143 15.57 11.60 -2.81
N PHE A 144 15.65 12.70 -3.56
CA PHE A 144 14.63 13.75 -3.47
C PHE A 144 13.27 13.28 -4.01
N PRO A 145 13.15 12.67 -5.21
CA PRO A 145 11.85 12.18 -5.70
C PRO A 145 11.15 11.19 -4.78
N VAL A 146 11.89 10.32 -4.10
CA VAL A 146 11.33 9.40 -3.10
C VAL A 146 10.88 10.17 -1.85
N LEU A 147 11.73 11.04 -1.30
CA LEU A 147 11.37 11.88 -0.14
C LEU A 147 10.16 12.78 -0.39
N ASP A 148 10.09 13.39 -1.58
CA ASP A 148 8.99 14.25 -2.01
C ASP A 148 7.66 13.48 -2.02
N ARG A 149 7.68 12.22 -2.47
CA ARG A 149 6.49 11.35 -2.61
C ARG A 149 6.19 10.51 -1.37
N SER A 150 7.10 10.50 -0.42
CA SER A 150 6.93 9.83 0.85
C SER A 150 6.30 10.75 1.89
N ASP A 151 5.48 10.18 2.75
CA ASP A 151 5.09 10.81 4.00
C ASP A 151 6.18 10.61 5.09
N SER A 152 5.89 11.03 6.32
CA SER A 152 6.83 10.87 7.44
C SER A 152 7.07 9.42 7.88
N GLU A 153 6.28 8.48 7.38
CA GLU A 153 6.44 7.03 7.60
C GLU A 153 7.10 6.33 6.41
N TRP A 154 7.54 7.09 5.39
CA TRP A 154 8.11 6.58 4.14
C TRP A 154 7.14 5.80 3.26
N LEU A 155 5.85 5.82 3.60
CA LEU A 155 4.78 5.34 2.74
C LEU A 155 4.49 6.38 1.67
N GLY A 156 3.75 5.99 0.64
CA GLY A 156 3.30 6.93 -0.37
C GLY A 156 2.37 7.95 0.26
N ARG A 157 2.50 9.20 -0.15
CA ARG A 157 1.53 10.25 0.22
C ARG A 157 0.11 9.86 -0.22
N ASP A 158 -0.86 10.12 0.65
CA ASP A 158 -2.30 10.03 0.38
C ASP A 158 -2.94 11.41 0.16
N ASP A 159 -2.11 12.46 0.10
CA ASP A 159 -2.45 13.84 -0.24
C ASP A 159 -1.97 14.23 -1.65
N PRO A 160 -2.39 15.38 -2.21
CA PRO A 160 -1.85 15.89 -3.47
C PRO A 160 -0.32 15.98 -3.35
N GLY A 161 0.41 15.50 -4.37
CA GLY A 161 1.87 15.31 -4.34
C GLY A 161 2.31 13.88 -4.65
N ALA A 162 1.43 12.90 -4.43
CA ALA A 162 1.75 11.48 -4.60
C ALA A 162 2.07 11.06 -6.06
N VAL A 163 1.55 11.79 -7.05
CA VAL A 163 1.64 11.43 -8.47
C VAL A 163 2.29 12.56 -9.27
N PHE A 164 3.14 12.22 -10.23
CA PHE A 164 3.49 13.19 -11.28
C PHE A 164 2.21 13.58 -12.01
N PRO A 165 1.93 14.87 -12.21
CA PRO A 165 0.94 15.25 -13.19
C PRO A 165 1.53 14.86 -14.54
N GLU A 166 1.17 13.69 -15.07
CA GLU A 166 1.43 13.33 -16.46
C GLU A 166 0.55 14.22 -17.36
N LYS A 167 0.87 15.52 -17.39
CA LYS A 167 0.45 16.39 -18.48
C LYS A 167 1.39 16.10 -19.65
N ILE A 168 1.01 15.07 -20.40
CA ILE A 168 1.64 14.70 -21.65
C ILE A 168 1.03 15.61 -22.72
N GLU A 169 1.77 16.59 -23.20
CA GLU A 169 1.42 17.28 -24.45
C GLU A 169 2.11 16.55 -25.61
N PHE A 170 1.32 16.19 -26.62
CA PHE A 170 1.85 15.68 -27.88
C PHE A 170 2.44 16.85 -28.66
N ILE A 171 3.78 16.91 -28.77
CA ILE A 171 4.43 17.86 -29.67
C ILE A 171 4.11 17.42 -31.09
N THR A 172 3.32 18.21 -31.82
CA THR A 172 2.78 17.82 -33.14
C THR A 172 3.70 18.16 -34.32
N ASN A 173 4.95 18.58 -34.09
CA ASN A 173 5.88 19.02 -35.15
C ASN A 173 7.33 18.55 -34.92
N VAL A 174 7.58 17.25 -35.04
CA VAL A 174 8.93 16.69 -35.21
C VAL A 174 8.88 15.64 -36.32
N ASP A 175 9.78 15.77 -37.31
CA ASP A 175 9.78 15.04 -38.58
C ASP A 175 10.09 13.52 -38.42
N ASP A 176 10.34 13.04 -37.21
CA ASP A 176 10.85 11.71 -36.89
C ASP A 176 10.11 10.91 -35.80
N GLY A 177 8.99 11.43 -35.26
CA GLY A 177 8.13 10.68 -34.35
C GLY A 177 7.59 11.54 -33.21
N ALA A 178 6.51 11.08 -32.56
CA ALA A 178 5.89 11.80 -31.46
C ALA A 178 6.85 11.90 -30.25
N GLU A 179 7.48 13.05 -30.05
CA GLU A 179 8.13 13.38 -28.78
C GLU A 179 7.06 13.74 -27.74
N VAL A 180 7.12 13.06 -26.60
CA VAL A 180 6.31 13.34 -25.41
C VAL A 180 7.07 14.34 -24.55
N ALA A 181 6.58 15.58 -24.45
CA ALA A 181 7.09 16.52 -23.46
C ALA A 181 6.18 16.52 -22.23
N GLN A 182 6.79 16.33 -21.06
CA GLN A 182 6.12 16.56 -19.79
C GLN A 182 5.97 18.07 -19.59
N VAL A 183 4.73 18.57 -19.62
CA VAL A 183 4.41 20.00 -19.44
C VAL A 183 3.65 20.17 -18.12
N GLY A 184 4.34 20.41 -17.02
CA GLY A 184 3.70 20.58 -15.70
C GLY A 184 4.70 20.81 -14.57
N GLU A 185 4.20 21.04 -13.35
CA GLU A 185 5.04 21.06 -12.15
C GLU A 185 5.52 19.64 -11.82
N ASP A 186 6.75 19.50 -11.30
CA ASP A 186 7.35 18.21 -10.96
C ASP A 186 6.64 17.49 -9.80
N SER A 187 5.82 18.22 -9.05
CA SER A 187 5.08 17.72 -7.89
C SER A 187 3.67 18.31 -7.83
N THR A 188 2.70 17.47 -7.48
CA THR A 188 1.33 17.91 -7.17
C THR A 188 1.17 18.35 -5.70
N GLN A 189 2.28 18.51 -4.97
CA GLN A 189 2.28 18.77 -3.54
C GLN A 189 1.56 20.09 -3.21
N TRP A 190 0.79 20.06 -2.13
CA TRP A 190 0.24 21.28 -1.55
C TRP A 190 1.15 21.86 -0.46
N TYR A 191 1.49 23.14 -0.60
CA TYR A 191 2.10 23.96 0.43
C TYR A 191 1.60 25.40 0.31
N SER A 192 1.83 26.22 1.33
CA SER A 192 1.47 27.64 1.30
C SER A 192 2.18 28.34 0.12
N GLY A 193 1.40 28.81 -0.85
CA GLY A 193 1.91 29.42 -2.09
C GLY A 193 1.92 28.50 -3.31
N SER A 194 1.61 27.21 -3.16
CA SER A 194 1.37 26.29 -4.30
C SER A 194 0.04 26.61 -5.00
N SER A 195 -0.06 26.29 -6.30
CA SER A 195 -1.31 26.40 -7.06
C SER A 195 -2.26 25.21 -6.86
N ASN A 196 -1.81 24.17 -6.18
CA ASN A 196 -2.61 22.98 -5.89
C ASN A 196 -3.67 23.29 -4.82
N ILE A 197 -4.78 22.57 -4.85
CA ILE A 197 -5.83 22.65 -3.81
C ILE A 197 -5.59 21.49 -2.84
N PRO A 198 -5.58 21.72 -1.52
CA PRO A 198 -5.37 20.64 -0.56
C PRO A 198 -6.51 19.63 -0.65
N ALA A 199 -6.20 18.34 -0.50
CA ALA A 199 -7.23 17.31 -0.49
C ALA A 199 -8.18 17.49 0.69
N ASN A 200 -9.46 17.20 0.45
CA ASN A 200 -10.44 17.16 1.52
C ASN A 200 -10.40 15.77 2.18
N LEU A 201 -9.83 15.72 3.39
CA LEU A 201 -9.67 14.50 4.18
C LEU A 201 -10.98 14.01 4.86
N LEU A 202 -12.09 14.74 4.71
CA LEU A 202 -13.36 14.46 5.43
C LEU A 202 -14.36 13.58 4.65
N PHE A 203 -13.99 13.08 3.46
CA PHE A 203 -14.89 12.25 2.66
C PHE A 203 -15.14 10.85 3.26
N THR A 204 -14.30 10.39 4.19
CA THR A 204 -14.41 9.06 4.81
C THR A 204 -15.47 9.05 5.91
N GLN A 205 -16.21 7.93 6.06
CA GLN A 205 -17.14 7.74 7.17
C GLN A 205 -16.38 7.48 8.47
N LEU A 206 -16.92 7.94 9.60
CA LEU A 206 -16.36 7.66 10.92
C LEU A 206 -16.34 6.15 11.21
N ARG A 207 -15.23 5.64 11.72
CA ARG A 207 -15.09 4.28 12.27
C ARG A 207 -14.27 4.35 13.55
N ALA A 208 -14.65 3.50 14.50
CA ALA A 208 -13.98 3.36 15.78
C ALA A 208 -12.59 2.74 15.61
N SER A 209 -11.63 3.23 16.37
CA SER A 209 -10.31 2.66 16.54
C SER A 209 -9.97 2.71 18.03
N SER A 210 -9.72 1.56 18.65
CA SER A 210 -9.51 1.51 20.10
C SER A 210 -8.38 2.44 20.57
N GLU A 211 -7.26 2.49 19.85
CA GLU A 211 -6.12 3.33 20.23
C GLU A 211 -6.44 4.83 20.13
N ILE A 212 -6.98 5.28 18.99
CA ILE A 212 -7.28 6.71 18.78
C ILE A 212 -8.47 7.15 19.64
N ASP A 213 -9.48 6.29 19.79
CA ASP A 213 -10.66 6.57 20.61
C ASP A 213 -10.27 6.68 22.09
N GLU A 214 -9.37 5.83 22.60
CA GLU A 214 -8.84 5.94 23.97
C GLU A 214 -8.13 7.28 24.20
N VAL A 215 -7.29 7.73 23.25
CA VAL A 215 -6.62 9.04 23.34
C VAL A 215 -7.65 10.17 23.33
N ILE A 216 -8.62 10.12 22.42
CA ILE A 216 -9.68 11.12 22.30
C ILE A 216 -10.53 11.19 23.57
N GLU A 217 -10.92 10.04 24.14
CA GLU A 217 -11.67 9.97 25.40
C GLU A 217 -10.90 10.61 26.55
N GLY A 218 -9.60 10.31 26.67
CA GLY A 218 -8.72 10.94 27.66
C GLY A 218 -8.71 12.47 27.53
N VAL A 219 -8.54 12.99 26.31
CA VAL A 219 -8.56 14.43 26.03
C VAL A 219 -9.89 15.07 26.39
N LEU A 220 -11.02 14.44 26.03
CA LEU A 220 -12.36 14.91 26.38
C LEU A 220 -12.63 14.90 27.89
N MET A 221 -11.92 14.06 28.65
CA MET A 221 -11.91 14.07 30.11
C MET A 221 -10.92 15.07 30.73
N GLY A 222 -10.22 15.87 29.91
CA GLY A 222 -9.27 16.88 30.35
C GLY A 222 -7.85 16.37 30.61
N GLN A 223 -7.49 15.19 30.10
CA GLN A 223 -6.11 14.71 30.14
C GLN A 223 -5.26 15.41 29.09
N GLU A 224 -4.01 15.72 29.44
CA GLU A 224 -3.02 16.20 28.48
C GLU A 224 -2.47 15.03 27.65
N VAL A 225 -2.25 15.27 26.36
CA VAL A 225 -1.72 14.28 25.43
C VAL A 225 -0.20 14.20 25.58
N ASP A 226 0.32 13.01 25.83
CA ASP A 226 1.77 12.78 25.89
C ASP A 226 2.40 12.58 24.50
N SER A 227 3.74 12.50 24.43
CA SER A 227 4.43 12.39 23.14
C SER A 227 4.05 11.12 22.34
N PRO A 228 3.98 9.91 22.94
CA PRO A 228 3.46 8.73 22.24
C PRO A 228 2.06 8.92 21.67
N GLN A 229 1.13 9.46 22.46
CA GLN A 229 -0.24 9.70 22.02
C GLN A 229 -0.30 10.74 20.90
N ILE A 230 0.52 11.80 20.95
CA ILE A 230 0.66 12.77 19.85
C ILE A 230 1.08 12.05 18.56
N VAL A 231 2.06 11.15 18.63
CA VAL A 231 2.51 10.38 17.46
C VAL A 231 1.39 9.48 16.94
N SER A 232 0.63 8.80 17.81
CA SER A 232 -0.52 8.00 17.39
C SER A 232 -1.59 8.83 16.68
N LEU A 233 -1.90 10.03 17.19
CA LEU A 233 -2.83 10.96 16.52
C LEU A 233 -2.32 11.40 15.14
N PHE A 234 -1.02 11.66 14.99
CA PHE A 234 -0.42 12.00 13.68
C PHE A 234 -0.33 10.81 12.71
N ARG A 235 -0.38 9.58 13.21
CA ARG A 235 -0.43 8.34 12.41
C ARG A 235 -1.83 7.95 11.97
N ALA A 236 -2.87 8.69 12.38
CA ALA A 236 -4.26 8.35 12.11
C ALA A 236 -4.53 8.20 10.60
N ARG A 237 -4.96 6.99 10.21
CA ARG A 237 -5.41 6.48 8.88
C ARG A 237 -6.87 6.71 8.55
N GLY A 238 -7.20 7.09 7.31
CA GLY A 238 -8.53 6.92 6.73
C GLY A 238 -9.66 7.49 7.60
N ALA A 239 -10.49 6.61 8.16
CA ALA A 239 -11.59 7.00 9.03
C ALA A 239 -11.15 7.59 10.40
N GLN A 240 -9.97 7.23 10.91
CA GLN A 240 -9.43 7.75 12.17
C GLN A 240 -9.16 9.25 12.10
N VAL A 241 -8.72 9.76 10.94
CA VAL A 241 -8.45 11.19 10.71
C VAL A 241 -9.68 12.03 11.07
N ARG A 242 -10.87 11.55 10.70
CA ARG A 242 -12.12 12.24 10.99
C ARG A 242 -12.46 12.26 12.48
N SER A 243 -12.15 11.19 13.22
CA SER A 243 -12.30 11.16 14.69
C SER A 243 -11.41 12.22 15.35
N VAL A 244 -10.14 12.30 14.94
CA VAL A 244 -9.18 13.29 15.44
C VAL A 244 -9.65 14.72 15.15
N ILE A 245 -10.08 15.00 13.90
CA ILE A 245 -10.57 16.33 13.51
C ILE A 245 -11.83 16.73 14.31
N ASN A 246 -12.79 15.82 14.46
CA ASN A 246 -14.01 16.11 15.23
C ASN A 246 -13.69 16.41 16.71
N CYS A 247 -12.75 15.68 17.31
CA CYS A 247 -12.28 15.98 18.66
C CYS A 247 -11.64 17.38 18.72
N ALA A 248 -10.75 17.70 17.78
CA ALA A 248 -10.12 19.02 17.70
C ALA A 248 -11.13 20.17 17.53
N ASP A 249 -12.17 19.98 16.71
CA ASP A 249 -13.24 20.96 16.53
C ASP A 249 -14.12 21.10 17.78
N ALA A 250 -14.33 20.03 18.55
CA ALA A 250 -15.06 20.10 19.82
C ALA A 250 -14.27 20.81 20.94
N LEU A 251 -12.94 20.88 20.82
CA LEU A 251 -12.07 21.59 21.77
C LEU A 251 -11.89 23.08 21.46
N ARG A 252 -12.27 23.53 20.26
CA ARG A 252 -12.24 24.94 19.84
C ARG A 252 -13.40 25.74 20.42
#